data_AF-F4HL17-F1
#
_entry.id   AF-F4HL17-F1
#
_cell.length_a   1.000
_cell.length_b   1.000
_cell.length_c   1.000
_cell.angle_alpha   90.00
_cell.angle_beta   90.00
_cell.angle_gamma   90.00
#
_symmetry.space_group_name_H-M   'P 1'
#
loop_
_entity.id
_entity.type
_entity.pdbx_description
1 polymer ?
#
loop_
_entity_poly.entity_id
_entity_poly.type
_entity_poly.pdbx_seq_one_letter_code
_entity_poly.pdbx_strand_id
1 'polypeptide(L)' 'MNVFEIDLEVPYDKKGEVIRKLAYMVRGKVKKAKLLPPDMFGRSRIILDLEIDKKTMGNIINEIKSLSH' A
#
# COMPACT_ATOMS: atom_id res chain seq x y z
N MET A 1 -3.05 14.72 -12.76
CA MET A 1 -2.43 13.65 -11.94
C MET A 1 -2.55 14.08 -10.50
N ASN A 2 -3.04 13.19 -9.62
CA ASN A 2 -3.26 13.51 -8.21
C ASN A 2 -2.34 12.64 -7.37
N VAL A 3 -1.90 13.17 -6.23
CA VAL A 3 -1.18 12.40 -5.23
C VAL A 3 -2.21 11.78 -4.29
N PHE A 4 -2.21 10.45 -4.20
CA PHE A 4 -3.04 9.71 -3.24
C PHE A 4 -2.15 9.06 -2.19
N GLU A 5 -2.53 9.19 -0.93
CA GLU A 5 -1.88 8.51 0.20
C GLU A 5 -2.65 7.21 0.49
N ILE A 6 -1.92 6.11 0.60
CA ILE A 6 -2.44 4.83 1.09
C ILE A 6 -1.77 4.52 2.42
N ASP A 7 -2.57 4.40 3.48
CA ASP A 7 -2.15 3.88 4.79
C ASP A 7 -2.65 2.43 4.93
N LEU A 8 -1.72 1.50 5.11
CA LEU A 8 -1.97 0.07 5.20
C LEU A 8 -1.33 -0.50 6.45
N GLU A 9 -2.15 -1.07 7.34
CA GLU A 9 -1.69 -1.91 8.44
C GLU A 9 -1.55 -3.35 7.97
N VAL A 10 -0.34 -3.90 8.11
CA VAL A 10 -0.02 -5.28 7.71
C VAL A 10 0.68 -6.03 8.84
N PRO A 11 0.37 -7.32 9.05
CA PRO A 11 1.15 -8.17 9.95
C PRO A 11 2.63 -8.18 9.53
N TYR A 12 3.54 -8.12 10.50
CA TYR A 12 4.98 -8.05 10.25
C TYR A 12 5.49 -9.22 9.40
N ASP A 13 4.93 -10.42 9.61
CA ASP A 13 5.23 -11.64 8.86
C ASP A 13 4.76 -11.56 7.40
N LYS A 14 3.62 -10.91 7.13
CA LYS A 14 3.06 -10.76 5.77
C LYS A 14 3.51 -9.49 5.05
N LYS A 15 4.26 -8.62 5.73
CA LYS A 15 4.69 -7.31 5.20
C LYS A 15 5.38 -7.43 3.84
N GLY A 16 6.29 -8.40 3.67
CA GLY A 16 7.03 -8.58 2.42
C GLY A 16 6.13 -8.93 1.23
N GLU A 17 5.15 -9.82 1.43
CA GLU A 17 4.19 -10.20 0.39
C GLU A 17 3.29 -9.03 -0.01
N VAL A 18 2.82 -8.26 0.98
CA VAL A 18 1.95 -7.11 0.72
C VAL A 18 2.71 -6.02 -0.04
N ILE A 19 3.95 -5.70 0.34
CA ILE A 19 4.79 -4.75 -0.41
C ILE A 19 5.00 -5.22 -1.85
N ARG A 20 5.28 -6.51 -2.05
CA ARG A 20 5.50 -7.06 -3.40
C ARG A 20 4.25 -6.96 -4.27
N LYS A 21 3.08 -7.29 -3.71
CA LYS A 21 1.78 -7.12 -4.40
C LYS A 21 1.50 -5.65 -4.71
N LEU A 22 1.68 -4.76 -3.74
CA LEU A 22 1.53 -3.32 -3.94
C LEU A 22 2.45 -2.84 -5.07
N ALA A 23 3.75 -3.11 -4.99
CA ALA A 23 4.72 -2.72 -6.01
C ALA A 23 4.33 -3.20 -7.42
N TYR A 24 3.80 -4.41 -7.55
CA TYR A 24 3.32 -4.95 -8.83
C TYR A 24 2.07 -4.22 -9.33
N MET A 25 1.14 -3.85 -8.45
CA MET A 25 -0.06 -3.08 -8.79
C MET A 25 0.28 -1.65 -9.20
N VAL A 26 1.19 -0.97 -8.50
CA VAL A 26 1.52 0.44 -8.80
C VAL A 26 2.55 0.64 -9.91
N ARG A 27 3.27 -0.41 -10.34
CA ARG A 27 4.19 -0.40 -11.51
C ARG A 27 5.04 0.88 -11.66
N GLY A 28 5.66 1.34 -10.57
CA GLY A 28 6.55 2.50 -10.61
C GLY A 28 5.88 3.88 -10.55
N LYS A 29 4.56 3.95 -10.33
CA LYS A 29 3.83 5.22 -10.08
C LYS A 29 3.91 5.70 -8.62
N VAL A 30 4.92 5.24 -7.89
CA VAL A 30 5.16 5.57 -6.48
C VAL A 30 6.06 6.79 -6.43
N LYS A 31 5.56 7.89 -5.87
CA LYS A 31 6.33 9.10 -5.63
C LYS A 31 7.16 8.99 -4.34
N LYS A 32 6.56 8.37 -3.32
CA LYS A 32 7.20 8.16 -2.02
C LYS A 32 6.65 6.91 -1.36
N ALA A 33 7.51 6.20 -0.65
CA ALA A 33 7.13 5.09 0.21
C ALA A 33 7.77 5.29 1.58
N LYS A 34 6.99 5.11 2.64
CA LYS A 34 7.49 5.02 4.01
C LYS A 34 7.04 3.69 4.61
N LEU A 35 8.01 2.96 5.12
CA LEU A 35 7.81 1.71 5.84
C LEU A 35 8.08 1.99 7.30
N LEU A 36 7.02 2.02 8.09
CA LEU A 36 7.12 2.23 9.52
C LEU A 36 7.42 0.92 10.23
N PRO A 37 8.16 0.97 11.36
CA PRO A 37 8.39 -0.22 12.18
C PRO A 37 7.05 -0.80 12.67
N PRO A 38 7.02 -2.10 13.00
CA PRO A 38 5.84 -2.71 13.59
C PRO A 38 5.50 -2.06 14.94
N ASP A 39 4.22 -1.96 15.23
CA ASP A 39 3.71 -1.58 16.54
C ASP A 39 3.87 -2.72 17.57
N MET A 40 3.45 -2.47 18.81
CA MET A 40 3.50 -3.44 19.91
C MET A 40 2.65 -4.71 19.64
N PHE A 41 1.78 -4.69 18.64
CA PHE A 41 0.94 -5.81 18.22
C PHE A 41 1.49 -6.53 16.98
N GLY A 42 2.70 -6.17 16.52
CA GLY A 42 3.33 -6.77 15.36
C GLY A 42 2.74 -6.30 14.02
N ARG A 43 2.04 -5.17 13.98
CA ARG A 43 1.50 -4.57 12.75
C ARG A 43 2.40 -3.46 12.25
N SER A 44 2.87 -3.58 11.01
CA SER A 44 3.63 -2.53 10.33
C SER A 44 2.67 -1.62 9.56
N ARG A 45 2.96 -0.32 9.56
CA ARG A 45 2.26 0.64 8.69
C ARG A 45 3.09 0.93 7.44
N ILE A 46 2.41 0.89 6.29
CA ILE A 46 2.99 1.23 4.99
C ILE A 46 2.25 2.46 4.49
N ILE A 47 3.00 3.55 4.27
CA ILE A 47 2.46 4.79 3.70
C ILE A 47 3.02 4.94 2.29
N LEU A 48 2.15 5.00 1.28
CA LEU A 48 2.52 5.15 -0.13
C LEU A 48 1.88 6.41 -0.72
N ASP A 49 2.70 7.28 -1.29
CA ASP A 49 2.28 8.42 -2.09
C ASP A 49 2.31 8.02 -3.57
N LEU A 50 1.15 7.95 -4.20
CA LEU A 50 0.99 7.51 -5.57
C LEU A 50 0.57 8.64 -6.47
N GLU A 51 1.25 8.80 -7.61
CA GLU A 51 0.89 9.81 -8.60
C GLU A 51 0.15 9.15 -9.77
N ILE A 52 -1.15 8.94 -9.58
CA ILE A 52 -2.00 8.17 -10.49
C ILE A 52 -3.31 8.90 -10.79
N ASP A 53 -4.02 8.44 -11.82
CA ASP A 53 -5.38 8.89 -12.10
C ASP A 53 -6.39 8.25 -11.12
N LYS A 54 -7.53 8.91 -10.94
CA LYS A 54 -8.57 8.51 -9.98
C LYS A 54 -9.17 7.12 -10.28
N LYS A 55 -9.19 6.70 -11.55
CA LYS A 55 -9.72 5.39 -11.97
C LYS A 55 -8.75 4.27 -11.56
N THR A 56 -7.46 4.46 -11.80
CA THR A 56 -6.42 3.54 -11.33
C THR A 56 -6.41 3.42 -9.80
N MET A 57 -6.57 4.54 -9.07
CA MET A 57 -6.66 4.51 -7.60
C MET A 57 -7.85 3.70 -7.09
N GLY A 58 -9.02 3.84 -7.72
CA GLY A 58 -10.22 3.08 -7.37
C GLY A 58 -10.02 1.56 -7.48
N ASN A 59 -9.31 1.11 -8.53
CA ASN A 59 -9.00 -0.31 -8.72
C ASN A 59 -8.07 -0.83 -7.61
N ILE A 60 -7.01 -0.08 -7.29
CA ILE A 60 -6.04 -0.45 -6.25
C ILE A 60 -6.71 -0.57 -4.88
N ILE A 61 -7.59 0.39 -4.51
CA ILE A 61 -8.33 0.35 -3.24
C ILE A 61 -9.23 -0.89 -3.16
N ASN A 62 -9.90 -1.25 -4.26
CA ASN A 62 -10.77 -2.43 -4.30
C ASN A 62 -9.97 -3.73 -4.15
N GLU A 63 -8.81 -3.84 -4.80
CA GLU A 63 -7.91 -4.99 -4.61
C GLU A 63 -7.36 -5.07 -3.18
N ILE A 64 -6.96 -3.94 -2.57
CA ILE A 64 -6.50 -3.91 -1.18
C ILE A 64 -7.59 -4.36 -0.21
N LYS A 65 -8.84 -3.92 -0.41
CA LYS A 65 -9.98 -4.38 0.40
C LYS A 65 -10.19 -5.88 0.29
N SER A 66 -10.00 -6.47 -0.89
CA SER A 66 -10.10 -7.92 -1.09
C SER A 66 -9.00 -8.73 -0.39
N LEU A 67 -7.86 -8.10 -0.07
CA LEU A 67 -6.75 -8.73 0.67
C LEU A 67 -6.95 -8.69 2.20
N SER A 68 -7.95 -7.94 2.67
CA SER A 68 -8.25 -7.74 4.10
C SER A 68 -9.40 -8.65 4.60
N HIS A 69 -9.82 -9.64 3.81
CA HIS A 69 -10.77 -10.70 4.19
C HIS A 69 -10.04 -12.04 4.35
#